data_AF-A0A4E0PST9-F1
#
_entry.id   AF-A0A4E0PST9-F1
#
_cell.length_a   1.000
_cell.length_b   1.000
_cell.length_c   1.000
_cell.angle_alpha   90.00
_cell.angle_beta   90.00
_cell.angle_gamma   90.00
#
_symmetry.space_group_name_H-M   'P 1'
#
loop_
_entity.id
_entity.type
_entity.pdbx_description
1 polymer ?
#
loop_
_entity_poly.entity_id
_entity_poly.type
_entity_poly.pdbx_seq_one_letter_code
_entity_poly.pdbx_strand_id
1 'polypeptide(L)'
;MLYQEQSNRQPSQTRLNNTTVDMPDGILNISLAHKETLEKPLSFVPEVTGNDMKLRYILYRNGNPIKPYRNPDLWINMTWT
;
A
#
# COMPACT_ATOMS: atom_id res chain seq x y z
N MET A 1 -31.46 9.82 13.77
CA MET A 1 -31.25 8.50 13.12
C MET A 1 -30.09 8.64 12.16
N LEU A 2 -28.99 7.97 12.50
CA LEU A 2 -27.83 7.55 11.68
C LEU A 2 -27.25 8.57 10.68
N TYR A 3 -26.25 9.32 11.15
CA TYR A 3 -25.25 9.90 10.27
C TYR A 3 -24.56 8.77 9.50
N GLN A 4 -24.54 8.91 8.19
CA GLN A 4 -24.03 7.95 7.22
C GLN A 4 -22.58 7.55 7.55
N GLU A 5 -22.38 6.29 7.93
CA GLU A 5 -21.09 5.59 7.93
C GLU A 5 -20.62 5.35 6.49
N GLN A 6 -20.57 6.40 5.66
CA GLN A 6 -19.87 6.38 4.39
C GLN A 6 -18.36 6.45 4.66
N SER A 7 -17.86 5.39 5.30
CA SER A 7 -16.58 4.75 5.02
C SER A 7 -15.46 5.73 4.60
N ASN A 8 -14.70 6.20 5.60
CA ASN A 8 -13.39 6.87 5.46
C ASN A 8 -12.31 5.90 4.92
N ARG A 9 -12.61 5.13 3.87
CA ARG A 9 -11.69 4.17 3.24
C ARG A 9 -10.66 4.96 2.43
N GLN A 10 -9.39 4.71 2.69
CA GLN A 10 -8.29 5.28 1.94
C GLN A 10 -7.82 4.25 0.91
N PRO A 11 -7.84 4.58 -0.40
CA PRO A 11 -7.29 3.69 -1.40
C PRO A 11 -5.78 3.56 -1.20
N SER A 12 -5.26 2.38 -1.51
CA SER A 12 -3.82 2.11 -1.48
C SER A 12 -3.37 1.36 -2.73
N GLN A 13 -2.08 1.46 -3.05
CA GLN A 13 -1.47 0.78 -4.19
C GLN A 13 -0.05 0.36 -3.84
N THR A 14 0.37 -0.77 -4.40
CA THR A 14 1.73 -1.28 -4.24
C THR A 14 2.41 -1.41 -5.58
N ARG A 15 3.67 -1.02 -5.64
CA ARG A 15 4.45 -1.03 -6.86
C ARG A 15 5.83 -1.62 -6.65
N LEU A 16 6.29 -2.40 -7.62
CA LEU A 16 7.66 -2.88 -7.75
C LEU A 16 8.24 -2.32 -9.04
N ASN A 17 9.30 -1.50 -8.96
CA ASN A 17 9.94 -0.90 -10.14
C ASN A 17 8.96 -0.22 -11.12
N ASN A 18 7.90 0.40 -10.59
CA ASN A 18 6.78 1.02 -11.31
C ASN A 18 5.65 0.11 -11.81
N THR A 19 5.77 -1.21 -11.69
CA THR A 19 4.66 -2.14 -11.99
C THR A 19 3.75 -2.26 -10.77
N THR A 20 2.43 -2.15 -10.95
CA THR A 20 1.47 -2.42 -9.87
C THR A 20 1.51 -3.90 -9.53
N VAL A 21 1.52 -4.21 -8.23
CA VAL A 21 1.43 -5.59 -7.77
C VAL A 21 0.19 -5.76 -6.91
N ASP A 22 -0.54 -6.85 -7.16
CA ASP A 22 -1.68 -7.23 -6.35
C ASP A 22 -1.22 -7.54 -4.92
N MET A 23 -1.89 -6.91 -3.96
CA MET A 23 -1.72 -7.24 -2.55
C MET A 23 -2.83 -8.18 -2.12
N PRO A 24 -2.56 -9.07 -1.16
CA PRO A 24 -3.63 -9.82 -0.51
C PRO A 24 -4.65 -8.85 0.10
N ASP A 25 -5.94 -9.20 0.02
CA ASP A 25 -7.11 -8.35 0.28
C ASP A 25 -7.09 -7.59 1.62
N GLY A 26 -6.29 -8.04 2.59
CA GLY A 26 -6.18 -7.45 3.93
C GLY A 26 -5.57 -6.04 4.00
N ILE A 27 -4.98 -5.51 2.91
CA ILE A 27 -4.27 -4.21 2.91
C ILE A 27 -4.89 -3.18 1.95
N LEU A 28 -5.69 -3.60 0.96
CA LEU A 28 -6.15 -2.71 -0.11
C LEU A 28 -7.11 -1.59 0.36
N ASN A 29 -7.70 -1.70 1.55
CA ASN A 29 -8.75 -0.78 2.03
C ASN A 29 -8.59 -0.41 3.51
N ILE A 30 -7.51 0.30 3.84
CA ILE A 30 -7.26 0.75 5.21
C ILE A 30 -8.05 2.04 5.51
N SER A 31 -8.68 2.07 6.69
CA SER A 31 -9.20 3.29 7.29
C SER A 31 -8.40 3.56 8.56
N LEU A 32 -7.80 4.75 8.67
CA LEU A 32 -7.11 5.20 9.86
C LEU A 32 -7.77 6.48 10.36
N ALA A 33 -8.13 6.50 11.63
CA ALA A 33 -8.53 7.72 12.31
C ALA A 33 -7.35 8.69 12.44
N HIS A 34 -7.66 9.94 12.81
CA HIS A 34 -6.62 10.92 13.06
C HIS A 34 -5.68 10.45 14.19
N LYS A 35 -4.37 10.47 13.94
CA LYS A 35 -3.29 10.01 14.84
C LYS A 35 -3.27 8.50 15.14
N GLU A 36 -4.02 7.70 14.40
CA GLU A 36 -3.94 6.24 14.51
C GLU A 36 -2.73 5.69 13.74
N THR A 37 -2.15 4.61 14.25
CA THR A 37 -1.09 3.84 13.60
C THR A 37 -1.60 2.44 13.26
N LEU A 38 -1.22 1.91 12.10
CA LEU A 38 -1.50 0.54 11.72
C LEU A 38 -0.19 -0.21 11.53
N GLU A 39 0.06 -1.18 12.40
CA GLU A 39 1.16 -2.12 12.29
C GLU A 39 0.59 -3.48 11.93
N LYS A 40 0.67 -3.85 10.64
CA LYS A 40 0.27 -5.16 10.15
C LYS A 40 1.40 -5.77 9.33
N PRO A 41 1.71 -7.06 9.53
CA PRO A 41 2.65 -7.75 8.66
C PRO A 41 2.08 -7.81 7.25
N LEU A 42 2.91 -7.45 6.28
CA LEU A 42 2.62 -7.61 4.86
C LEU A 42 3.53 -8.72 4.32
N SER A 43 2.94 -9.65 3.59
CA SER A 43 3.67 -10.64 2.81
C SER A 43 3.46 -10.36 1.33
N PHE A 44 4.56 -10.36 0.59
CA PHE A 44 4.60 -10.13 -0.84
C PHE A 44 5.62 -11.11 -1.43
N VAL A 45 5.24 -11.81 -2.50
CA VAL A 45 6.14 -12.67 -3.25
C VAL A 45 6.36 -12.03 -4.62
N PRO A 46 7.56 -11.50 -4.91
CA PRO A 46 7.85 -10.98 -6.23
C PRO A 46 7.89 -12.10 -7.26
N GLU A 47 7.21 -11.88 -8.39
CA GLU A 47 7.23 -12.82 -9.54
C GLU A 47 8.57 -12.80 -10.29
N VAL A 48 9.41 -11.79 -10.05
CA VAL A 48 10.68 -11.59 -10.74
C VAL A 48 11.82 -11.39 -9.76
N THR A 49 13.01 -11.87 -10.15
CA THR A 49 14.26 -11.66 -9.42
C THR A 49 14.96 -10.39 -9.87
N GLY A 50 15.78 -9.82 -9.01
CA GLY A 50 16.62 -8.69 -9.38
C GLY A 50 17.32 -8.04 -8.20
N ASN A 51 18.26 -7.16 -8.52
CA ASN A 51 18.93 -6.30 -7.56
C ASN A 51 18.34 -4.89 -7.64
N ASP A 52 18.48 -4.13 -6.55
CA ASP A 52 18.06 -2.72 -6.45
C ASP A 52 16.59 -2.52 -6.83
N MET A 53 15.74 -3.47 -6.45
CA MET A 53 14.32 -3.41 -6.76
C MET A 53 13.61 -2.47 -5.77
N LYS A 54 12.86 -1.53 -6.31
CA LYS A 54 12.13 -0.53 -5.53
C LYS A 54 10.70 -0.98 -5.26
N LEU A 55 10.45 -1.37 -4.02
CA LEU A 55 9.10 -1.61 -3.49
C LEU A 55 8.54 -0.31 -2.91
N ARG A 56 7.38 0.10 -3.39
CA ARG A 56 6.68 1.31 -2.96
C ARG A 56 5.27 0.97 -2.53
N TYR A 57 4.90 1.38 -1.33
CA TYR A 57 3.52 1.37 -0.87
C TYR A 57 2.97 2.80 -0.94
N ILE A 58 1.80 2.99 -1.53
CA ILE A 58 1.20 4.32 -1.74
C ILE A 58 -0.15 4.35 -1.04
N LEU A 59 -0.34 5.33 -0.15
CA LEU A 59 -1.60 5.59 0.53
C LEU A 59 -2.17 6.92 0.02
N TYR A 60 -3.40 6.89 -0.45
CA TYR A 60 -4.13 8.09 -0.88
C TYR A 60 -4.97 8.65 0.27
N ARG A 61 -5.37 9.92 0.17
CA ARG A 61 -6.26 10.54 1.15
C ARG A 61 -7.55 11.05 0.51
N ASN A 62 -8.67 10.85 1.19
CA ASN A 62 -10.01 11.35 0.84
C ASN A 62 -10.44 10.94 -0.58
N GLY A 63 -10.08 9.73 -1.01
CA GLY A 63 -10.42 9.23 -2.34
C GLY A 63 -9.78 10.01 -3.50
N ASN A 64 -8.76 10.86 -3.24
CA ASN A 64 -8.03 11.57 -4.29
C ASN A 64 -6.83 10.74 -4.78
N PRO A 65 -6.87 10.14 -5.99
CA PRO A 65 -5.79 9.29 -6.50
C PRO A 65 -4.64 10.08 -7.13
N ILE A 66 -4.74 11.41 -7.23
CA ILE A 66 -3.76 12.25 -7.94
C ILE A 66 -2.53 12.50 -7.07
N LYS A 67 -2.72 12.71 -5.76
CA LYS A 67 -1.64 13.05 -4.84
C LYS A 67 -1.56 12.03 -3.70
N PRO A 68 -0.43 11.30 -3.57
CA PRO A 68 -0.25 10.39 -2.46
C PRO A 68 -0.17 11.18 -1.15
N TYR A 69 -0.78 10.62 -0.11
CA TYR A 69 -0.67 11.12 1.26
C TYR A 69 0.59 10.58 1.95
N ARG A 70 0.91 9.31 1.74
CA ARG A 70 2.16 8.67 2.18
C ARG A 70 2.66 7.70 1.11
N ASN A 71 3.97 7.59 0.95
CA ASN A 71 4.58 6.70 -0.04
C ASN A 71 5.95 6.16 0.40
N PRO A 72 6.02 5.31 1.45
CA PRO A 72 7.29 4.70 1.85
C PRO A 72 7.89 3.86 0.72
N ASP A 73 9.20 4.03 0.53
CA ASP A 73 10.02 3.34 -0.45
C ASP A 73 10.98 2.39 0.28
N LEU A 74 11.04 1.15 -0.17
CA LEU A 74 11.96 0.11 0.29
C LEU A 74 12.76 -0.40 -0.91
N TRP A 75 14.07 -0.58 -0.73
CA TRP A 75 14.93 -1.20 -1.73
C TRP A 75 15.23 -2.62 -1.31
N ILE A 76 14.98 -3.58 -2.20
CA ILE A 76 15.13 -5.01 -1.94
C ILE A 76 15.97 -5.66 -3.03
N ASN A 77 16.71 -6.70 -2.65
CA ASN A 77 17.35 -7.63 -3.57
C ASN A 77 16.63 -8.97 -3.47
N MET A 78 16.29 -9.54 -4.61
CA MET A 78 15.63 -10.84 -4.70
C MET A 78 16.48 -11.78 -5.56
N THR A 79 17.05 -12.78 -4.92
CA THR A 79 17.83 -13.85 -5.54
C THR A 79 17.12 -15.19 -5.28
N TRP A 80 16.93 -16.03 -6.30
CA TRP A 80 16.64 -17.44 -6.06
C TRP A 80 17.95 -18.11 -5.67
N THR A 81 17.96 -18.81 -4.54
CA THR A 81 19.06 -19.69 -4.11
C THR A 81 18.72 -21.13 -4.42
#